data_AF-A0A5D0MQT0-F1
#
_entry.id   AF-A0A5D0MQT0-F1
#
_cell.length_a   1.000
_cell.length_b   1.000
_cell.length_c   1.000
_cell.angle_alpha   90.00
_cell.angle_beta   90.00
_cell.angle_gamma   90.00
#
_symmetry.space_group_name_H-M   'P 1'
#
loop_
_entity.id
_entity.type
_entity.pdbx_description
1 polymer ?
#
loop_
_entity_poly.entity_id
_entity_poly.type
_entity_poly.pdbx_seq_one_letter_code
_entity_poly.pdbx_strand_id
1 'polypeptide(L)'
;MLVLNPFIVISWILFTALFPIAFYWLRNAYKIFVKKDYSKVALKKEQPPKNPAKWAPFVGLLNLAAGIAIVWTIIGALPFWFIYPYEKWTGIAAVTIWFKLFGEYIIKTHAHPFKIVKNK
;
A
#
# COMPACT_ATOMS: atom_id res chain seq x y z
N MET A 1 20.23 11.30 31.27
CA MET A 1 19.53 9.99 31.22
C MET A 1 18.47 10.10 30.13
N LEU A 2 18.55 9.31 29.06
CA LEU A 2 17.49 9.28 28.04
C LEU A 2 16.25 8.66 28.68
N VAL A 3 15.35 9.51 29.17
CA VAL A 3 14.03 9.08 29.62
C VAL A 3 13.30 8.53 28.39
N LEU A 4 12.86 7.28 28.45
CA LEU A 4 12.01 6.68 27.41
C LEU A 4 10.71 7.47 27.33
N ASN A 5 10.66 8.44 26.42
CA ASN A 5 9.46 9.19 26.12
C ASN A 5 8.58 8.31 25.20
N PRO A 6 7.35 7.96 25.61
CA PRO A 6 6.44 7.15 24.80
C PRO A 6 6.26 7.68 23.36
N PHE A 7 6.27 9.00 23.17
CA PHE A 7 6.14 9.62 21.85
C PHE A 7 7.32 9.29 20.92
N ILE A 8 8.54 9.22 21.47
CA ILE A 8 9.74 8.85 20.71
C ILE A 8 9.60 7.39 20.26
N VAL A 9 9.21 6.50 21.17
CA VAL A 9 9.03 5.07 20.88
C VAL A 9 7.99 4.86 19.77
N ILE A 10 6.82 5.50 19.88
CA ILE A 10 5.76 5.40 18.86
C ILE A 10 6.24 5.92 17.50
N SER A 11 6.95 7.05 17.47
CA SER A 11 7.47 7.63 16.23
C SER A 11 8.43 6.68 15.51
N TRP A 12 9.33 6.03 16.25
CA TRP A 12 10.25 5.03 15.69
C TRP A 12 9.52 3.78 15.19
N ILE A 13 8.50 3.30 15.91
CA ILE A 13 7.68 2.16 15.46
C ILE A 13 6.98 2.51 14.14
N LEU A 14 6.36 3.69 14.05
CA LEU A 14 5.67 4.13 12.84
C LEU A 14 6.64 4.28 11.67
N PHE A 15 7.79 4.91 11.89
CA PHE A 15 8.81 5.10 10.87
C PHE A 15 9.36 3.75 10.37
N THR A 16 9.71 2.84 11.28
CA THR A 16 10.24 1.52 10.91
C THR A 16 9.21 0.66 10.20
N ALA A 17 7.92 0.80 10.52
CA ALA A 17 6.83 0.11 9.83
C ALA A 17 6.69 0.52 8.34
N LEU A 18 7.13 1.72 7.95
CA LEU A 18 7.07 2.16 6.54
C LEU A 18 7.94 1.30 5.63
N PHE A 19 9.08 0.78 6.12
CA PHE A 19 10.02 -0.01 5.32
C PHE A 19 9.44 -1.33 4.81
N PRO A 20 8.90 -2.24 5.66
CA PRO A 20 8.29 -3.47 5.17
C PRO A 20 7.06 -3.20 4.31
N ILE A 21 6.30 -2.12 4.59
CA ILE A 21 5.15 -1.71 3.77
C ILE A 21 5.60 -1.33 2.36
N ALA A 22 6.57 -0.42 2.22
CA ALA A 22 7.11 0.00 0.93
C ALA A 22 7.68 -1.18 0.15
N PHE A 23 8.49 -2.02 0.80
CA PHE A 23 9.07 -3.21 0.18
C PHE A 23 8.00 -4.16 -0.35
N TYR A 24 6.95 -4.44 0.43
CA TYR A 24 5.88 -5.34 0.02
C TYR A 24 5.14 -4.80 -1.22
N TRP A 25 4.79 -3.52 -1.25
CA TRP A 25 4.07 -2.91 -2.37
C TRP A 25 4.93 -2.83 -3.63
N LEU A 26 6.18 -2.35 -3.52
CA LEU A 26 7.10 -2.28 -4.67
C LEU A 26 7.44 -3.67 -5.22
N ARG A 27 7.64 -4.67 -4.35
CA ARG A 27 7.84 -6.05 -4.76
C ARG A 27 6.63 -6.60 -5.52
N ASN A 28 5.41 -6.29 -5.07
CA ASN A 28 4.20 -6.73 -5.77
C ASN A 28 4.05 -6.03 -7.12
N ALA A 29 4.32 -4.73 -7.21
CA ALA A 29 4.34 -4.00 -8.48
C ALA A 29 5.35 -4.62 -9.47
N TYR A 30 6.56 -4.93 -8.99
CA TYR A 30 7.60 -5.61 -9.78
C TYR A 30 7.14 -6.98 -10.27
N LYS A 31 6.52 -7.79 -9.41
CA LYS A 31 5.96 -9.09 -9.79
C LYS A 31 4.92 -8.98 -10.90
N ILE A 32 4.03 -7.99 -10.81
CA ILE A 32 2.95 -7.80 -11.79
C ILE A 32 3.51 -7.29 -13.12
N PHE A 33 4.36 -6.25 -13.10
CA PHE A 33 4.81 -5.60 -14.32
C PHE A 33 5.95 -6.34 -15.02
N VAL A 34 6.92 -6.85 -14.26
CA VAL A 34 8.13 -7.48 -14.81
C VAL A 34 7.98 -8.98 -14.89
N LYS A 35 7.59 -9.64 -13.79
CA LYS A 35 7.44 -11.11 -13.78
C LYS A 35 6.12 -11.61 -14.37
N LYS A 36 5.18 -10.71 -14.68
CA LYS A 36 3.82 -11.04 -15.15
C LYS A 36 3.10 -12.04 -14.24
N ASP A 37 3.44 -12.04 -12.94
CA ASP A 37 2.83 -12.90 -11.93
C ASP A 37 1.53 -12.23 -11.42
N TYR A 38 0.39 -12.75 -11.86
CA TYR A 38 -0.94 -12.22 -11.52
C TYR A 38 -1.62 -12.95 -10.36
N SER A 39 -0.90 -13.81 -9.65
CA SER A 39 -1.44 -14.60 -8.52
C SER A 39 -2.07 -13.74 -7.41
N LYS A 40 -1.64 -12.49 -7.26
CA LYS A 40 -2.08 -11.56 -6.21
C LYS A 40 -2.92 -10.39 -6.72
N VAL A 41 -3.44 -10.47 -7.94
CA VAL A 41 -4.21 -9.39 -8.54
C VAL A 41 -5.69 -9.49 -8.14
N ALA A 42 -6.17 -8.49 -7.41
CA ALA A 42 -7.60 -8.30 -7.08
C ALA A 42 -8.26 -9.53 -6.42
N LEU A 43 -7.56 -10.19 -5.50
CA LEU A 43 -8.07 -11.36 -4.80
C LEU A 43 -9.27 -11.03 -3.89
N LYS A 44 -10.31 -11.87 -3.95
CA LYS A 44 -11.44 -11.83 -3.01
C LYS A 44 -11.62 -13.19 -2.36
N LYS A 45 -11.39 -13.26 -1.05
CA LYS A 45 -11.36 -14.52 -0.27
C LYS A 45 -10.44 -15.55 -0.94
N GLU A 46 -9.22 -15.11 -1.29
CA GLU A 46 -8.19 -15.92 -1.97
C GLU A 46 -8.52 -16.37 -3.40
N GLN A 47 -9.69 -16.00 -3.94
CA GLN A 47 -10.05 -16.33 -5.32
C GLN A 47 -9.65 -15.22 -6.30
N PRO A 48 -8.96 -15.55 -7.40
CA PRO A 48 -8.66 -14.59 -8.46
C PRO A 48 -9.93 -14.22 -9.24
N PRO A 49 -9.98 -13.01 -9.84
CA PRO A 49 -11.08 -12.63 -10.72
C PRO A 49 -11.05 -13.46 -12.02
N LYS A 50 -12.17 -13.46 -12.76
CA LYS A 50 -12.30 -14.21 -14.03
C LYS A 50 -11.18 -13.92 -15.04
N ASN A 51 -10.68 -12.69 -15.09
CA ASN A 51 -9.56 -12.29 -15.92
C ASN A 51 -8.61 -11.38 -15.12
N PRO A 52 -7.59 -11.95 -14.46
CA PRO A 52 -6.62 -11.19 -13.66
C PRO A 52 -5.78 -10.24 -14.51
N ALA A 53 -5.44 -10.60 -15.76
CA ALA A 53 -4.60 -9.78 -16.63
C ALA A 53 -5.24 -8.42 -16.94
N LYS A 54 -6.57 -8.34 -17.04
CA LYS A 54 -7.30 -7.07 -17.18
C LYS A 54 -7.08 -6.11 -16.00
N TRP A 55 -6.97 -6.65 -14.79
CA TRP A 55 -6.84 -5.86 -13.55
C TRP A 55 -5.39 -5.63 -13.11
N ALA A 56 -4.46 -6.40 -13.68
CA ALA A 56 -3.03 -6.31 -13.43
C ALA A 56 -2.47 -4.88 -13.54
N PRO A 57 -2.73 -4.08 -14.60
CA PRO A 57 -2.16 -2.73 -14.69
C PRO A 57 -2.64 -1.82 -13.56
N PHE A 58 -3.92 -1.89 -13.16
CA PHE A 58 -4.47 -1.07 -12.08
C PHE A 58 -3.88 -1.45 -10.71
N VAL A 59 -3.83 -2.75 -10.40
CA VAL A 59 -3.25 -3.22 -9.13
C VAL A 59 -1.74 -2.95 -9.07
N GLY A 60 -1.04 -3.19 -10.18
CA GLY A 60 0.39 -2.92 -10.30
C GLY A 60 0.68 -1.43 -10.10
N LEU A 61 -0.07 -0.55 -10.77
CA LEU A 61 0.12 0.91 -10.67
C LEU A 61 -0.22 1.42 -9.28
N LEU A 62 -1.29 0.91 -8.65
CA LEU A 62 -1.64 1.25 -7.28
C LEU A 62 -0.52 0.88 -6.30
N ASN A 63 0.03 -0.33 -6.42
CA ASN A 63 1.16 -0.77 -5.59
C ASN A 63 2.43 0.05 -5.85
N LEU A 64 2.71 0.40 -7.12
CA LEU A 64 3.87 1.20 -7.49
C LEU A 64 3.76 2.62 -6.93
N ALA A 65 2.64 3.29 -7.18
CA ALA A 65 2.39 4.66 -6.73
C ALA A 65 2.42 4.76 -5.19
N ALA A 66 1.73 3.85 -4.50
CA ALA A 66 1.75 3.80 -3.04
C ALA A 66 3.15 3.48 -2.50
N GLY A 67 3.87 2.52 -3.11
CA GLY A 67 5.23 2.18 -2.73
C GLY A 67 6.21 3.35 -2.87
N ILE A 68 6.14 4.07 -3.99
CA ILE A 68 6.96 5.28 -4.24
C ILE A 68 6.62 6.38 -3.22
N ALA A 69 5.33 6.62 -2.96
CA ALA A 69 4.92 7.62 -1.97
C ALA A 69 5.42 7.29 -0.55
N ILE A 70 5.43 6.03 -0.14
CA ILE A 70 6.02 5.64 1.16
C ILE A 70 7.54 5.79 1.14
N VAL A 71 8.25 5.42 0.06
CA VAL A 71 9.70 5.67 -0.05
C VAL A 71 10.01 7.17 0.07
N TRP A 72 9.23 8.03 -0.60
CA TRP A 72 9.35 9.48 -0.46
C TRP A 72 9.13 9.94 0.98
N THR A 73 8.15 9.34 1.66
CA THR A 73 7.86 9.64 3.06
C THR A 73 9.01 9.19 3.98
N ILE A 74 9.61 8.02 3.74
CA ILE A 74 10.77 7.53 4.48
C ILE A 74 11.93 8.52 4.34
N ILE A 75 12.25 8.95 3.12
CA ILE A 75 13.30 9.95 2.87
C ILE A 75 13.00 11.23 3.63
N GLY A 76 11.76 11.73 3.54
CA GLY A 76 11.32 12.94 4.22
C GLY A 76 11.32 12.86 5.76
N ALA A 77 11.13 11.66 6.31
CA ALA A 77 11.13 11.41 7.76
C ALA A 77 12.53 11.11 8.32
N LEU A 78 13.59 11.07 7.49
CA LEU A 78 14.93 10.75 7.96
C LEU A 78 15.40 11.78 8.99
N PRO A 79 15.74 11.34 10.22
CA PRO A 79 16.15 12.24 11.29
C PRO A 79 17.50 12.90 11.02
N PHE A 80 18.33 12.34 10.13
CA PHE A 80 19.60 12.96 9.74
C PHE A 80 19.41 14.22 8.88
N TRP A 81 18.32 14.32 8.13
CA TRP A 81 18.09 15.42 7.18
C TRP A 81 16.95 16.37 7.64
N PHE A 82 16.17 15.99 8.66
CA PHE A 82 15.06 16.80 9.22
C PHE A 82 14.14 17.43 8.15
N ILE A 83 13.88 16.69 7.06
CA ILE A 83 13.18 17.26 5.90
C ILE A 83 11.73 17.61 6.27
N TYR A 84 11.04 16.74 7.02
CA TYR A 84 9.64 16.94 7.40
C TYR A 84 9.41 16.83 8.93
N PRO A 85 8.59 17.72 9.51
CA PRO A 85 8.11 17.58 10.88
C PRO A 85 7.19 16.37 11.02
N TYR A 86 6.96 15.93 12.26
CA TYR A 86 6.21 14.71 12.59
C TYR A 86 4.85 14.64 11.89
N GLU A 87 4.09 15.73 11.99
CA GLU A 87 2.73 15.87 11.46
C GLU A 87 2.70 15.70 9.94
N LYS A 88 3.76 16.17 9.26
CA LYS A 88 3.83 16.15 7.80
C LYS A 88 4.12 14.75 7.27
N TRP A 89 5.15 14.07 7.77
CA TRP A 89 5.47 12.73 7.26
C TRP A 89 4.42 11.70 7.68
N THR A 90 3.89 11.80 8.92
CA THR A 90 2.80 10.91 9.36
C THR A 90 1.52 11.15 8.57
N GLY A 91 1.20 12.40 8.24
CA GLY A 91 0.06 12.73 7.38
C GLY A 91 0.19 12.11 5.98
N ILE A 92 1.35 12.24 5.34
CA ILE A 92 1.59 11.65 4.02
C ILE A 92 1.51 10.11 4.09
N ALA A 93 2.13 9.49 5.10
CA ALA A 93 2.07 8.04 5.30
C ALA A 93 0.62 7.55 5.49
N ALA A 94 -0.13 8.20 6.39
CA ALA A 94 -1.51 7.82 6.70
C ALA A 94 -2.41 7.93 5.47
N VAL A 95 -2.38 9.07 4.77
CA VAL A 95 -3.14 9.28 3.53
C VAL A 95 -2.77 8.22 2.51
N THR A 96 -1.48 8.00 2.25
CA THR A 96 -1.02 6.99 1.29
C THR A 96 -1.55 5.59 1.64
N ILE A 97 -1.46 5.18 2.90
CA ILE A 97 -1.94 3.87 3.36
C ILE A 97 -3.46 3.75 3.16
N TRP A 98 -4.24 4.75 3.59
CA TRP A 98 -5.69 4.73 3.44
C TRP A 98 -6.13 4.69 1.98
N PHE A 99 -5.56 5.54 1.13
CA PHE A 99 -5.86 5.55 -0.30
C PHE A 99 -5.46 4.26 -1.00
N LYS A 100 -4.35 3.64 -0.59
CA LYS A 100 -3.97 2.31 -1.09
C LYS A 100 -5.03 1.27 -0.72
N LEU A 101 -5.50 1.25 0.53
CA LEU A 101 -6.53 0.30 0.99
C LEU A 101 -7.86 0.52 0.27
N PHE A 102 -8.30 1.76 0.11
CA PHE A 102 -9.51 2.09 -0.64
C PHE A 102 -9.38 1.71 -2.13
N GLY A 103 -8.25 2.00 -2.76
CA GLY A 103 -7.98 1.63 -4.15
C GLY A 103 -8.06 0.11 -4.36
N GLU A 104 -7.49 -0.68 -3.46
CA GLU A 104 -7.58 -2.15 -3.52
C GLU A 104 -9.02 -2.62 -3.36
N TYR A 105 -9.78 -2.03 -2.42
CA TYR A 105 -11.19 -2.35 -2.23
C TYR A 105 -12.02 -2.05 -3.47
N ILE A 106 -11.82 -0.89 -4.10
CA ILE A 106 -12.52 -0.48 -5.32
C ILE A 106 -12.20 -1.47 -6.45
N ILE A 107 -10.92 -1.76 -6.71
CA ILE A 107 -10.51 -2.68 -7.77
C ILE A 107 -11.09 -4.08 -7.53
N LYS A 108 -10.98 -4.59 -6.30
CA LYS A 108 -11.52 -5.89 -5.90
C LYS A 108 -13.04 -5.98 -6.11
N THR A 109 -13.77 -4.91 -5.81
CA THR A 109 -15.22 -4.86 -5.97
C THR A 109 -15.61 -4.89 -7.45
N HIS A 110 -14.90 -4.15 -8.30
CA HIS A 110 -15.15 -4.16 -9.75
C HIS A 110 -14.69 -5.47 -10.42
N ALA A 111 -13.64 -6.10 -9.90
CA ALA A 111 -13.13 -7.36 -10.41
C ALA A 111 -14.04 -8.56 -10.07
N HIS A 112 -14.84 -8.44 -9.00
CA HIS A 112 -15.78 -9.45 -8.51
C HIS A 112 -17.20 -8.87 -8.39
N PRO A 113 -17.89 -8.62 -9.53
CA PRO A 113 -19.23 -8.06 -9.51
C PRO A 113 -20.19 -8.96 -8.74
N PHE A 114 -21.09 -8.34 -7.98
CA PHE A 114 -22.14 -9.06 -7.26
C PHE A 114 -23.05 -9.79 -8.24
N LYS A 115 -23.22 -11.10 -8.06
CA LYS A 115 -24.25 -11.85 -8.77
C LYS A 115 -25.58 -11.54 -8.08
N ILE A 116 -26.40 -10.67 -8.67
CA ILE A 116 -27.80 -10.52 -8.28
C ILE A 116 -28.50 -11.79 -8.72
N VAL A 117 -28.83 -12.68 -7.77
CA VAL A 117 -29.67 -13.84 -8.05
C VAL A 117 -31.07 -13.29 -8.33
N LYS A 118 -31.53 -13.38 -9.58
CA LYS A 118 -32.94 -13.17 -9.90
C LYS A 118 -33.70 -14.41 -9.43
N ASN A 119 -34.49 -14.28 -8.37
CA ASN A 119 -35.53 -15.28 -8.08
C ASN A 119 -36.56 -15.19 -9.22
N LYS A 120 -36.77 -16.29 -9.92
CA LYS A 120 -37.90 -16.46 -10.85
C LYS A 120 -39.15 -16.82 -10.07
#